data_AF-A0AAV5FKT3-F1
#
_entry.id   AF-A0AAV5FKT3-F1
#
_cell.length_a   1.000
_cell.length_b   1.000
_cell.length_c   1.000
_cell.angle_alpha   90.00
_cell.angle_beta   90.00
_cell.angle_gamma   90.00
#
_symmetry.space_group_name_H-M   'P 1'
#
loop_
_entity.id
_entity.type
_entity.pdbx_description
1 polymer ?
#
loop_
_entity_poly.entity_id
_entity_poly.type
_entity_poly.pdbx_seq_one_letter_code
_entity_poly.pdbx_strand_id
1 'polypeptide(L)'
;MARDEELDPAARDALEACGHLYGSGSVPALRLLRQYAAARTWAAAKSLLPLTGHAGIGCDAALAGAPLAAKSRMMGANHEFDQLATMATALLNLNAVVA
;
A
#
# COMPACT_ATOMS: atom_id res chain seq x y z
N MET A 1 -16.47 11.13 -23.50
CA MET A 1 -15.44 10.11 -23.24
C MET A 1 -15.63 9.37 -21.90
N ALA A 2 -16.75 9.53 -21.19
CA ALA A 2 -16.95 8.94 -19.84
C ALA A 2 -17.74 7.62 -19.80
N ARG A 3 -18.13 7.03 -20.95
CA ARG A 3 -19.05 5.87 -21.01
C ARG A 3 -18.35 4.53 -21.25
N ASP A 4 -17.11 4.52 -21.70
CA ASP A 4 -16.39 3.29 -22.05
C ASP A 4 -15.58 2.72 -20.88
N GLU A 5 -15.26 3.54 -19.86
CA GLU A 5 -14.56 3.11 -18.64
C GLU A 5 -15.49 2.40 -17.63
N GLU A 6 -16.80 2.57 -17.76
CA GLU A 6 -17.81 2.02 -16.83
C GLU A 6 -18.16 0.55 -17.13
N LEU A 7 -17.63 0.00 -18.24
CA LEU A 7 -18.05 -1.30 -18.78
C LEU A 7 -16.93 -2.34 -18.91
N ASP A 8 -15.66 -2.03 -18.64
CA ASP A 8 -14.62 -3.07 -18.66
C ASP A 8 -14.60 -3.86 -17.33
N PRO A 9 -15.06 -5.12 -17.31
CA PRO A 9 -15.05 -5.93 -16.10
C PRO A 9 -13.62 -6.18 -15.61
N ALA A 10 -12.63 -6.28 -16.50
CA ALA A 10 -11.24 -6.50 -16.11
C ALA A 10 -10.66 -5.31 -15.36
N ALA A 11 -11.05 -4.08 -15.73
CA ALA A 11 -10.67 -2.89 -15.00
C ALA A 11 -11.28 -2.87 -13.58
N ARG A 12 -12.56 -3.25 -13.47
CA ARG A 12 -13.27 -3.30 -12.19
C ARG A 12 -12.68 -4.35 -11.26
N ASP A 13 -12.49 -5.57 -11.75
CA ASP A 13 -11.95 -6.69 -10.98
C ASP A 13 -10.51 -6.39 -10.51
N ALA A 14 -9.68 -5.78 -11.36
CA ALA A 14 -8.32 -5.38 -10.99
C ALA A 14 -8.32 -4.30 -9.89
N LEU A 15 -9.20 -3.30 -9.98
CA LEU A 15 -9.33 -2.26 -8.96
C LEU A 15 -9.88 -2.82 -7.64
N GLU A 16 -10.84 -3.74 -7.71
CA GLU A 16 -11.36 -4.45 -6.53
C GLU A 16 -10.27 -5.28 -5.85
N ALA A 17 -9.46 -6.00 -6.63
CA ALA A 17 -8.30 -6.74 -6.13
C ALA A 17 -7.30 -5.81 -5.41
N CYS A 18 -6.99 -4.65 -5.99
CA CYS A 18 -6.17 -3.63 -5.33
C CYS A 18 -6.78 -3.20 -3.98
N GLY A 19 -8.09 -2.92 -3.94
CA GLY A 19 -8.80 -2.58 -2.71
C GLY A 19 -8.67 -3.65 -1.62
N HIS A 20 -8.82 -4.93 -2.00
CA HIS A 20 -8.63 -6.05 -1.08
C HIS A 20 -7.20 -6.17 -0.57
N LEU A 21 -6.20 -6.06 -1.43
CA LEU A 21 -4.79 -6.16 -1.06
C LEU A 21 -4.40 -5.06 -0.07
N TYR A 22 -4.77 -3.81 -0.35
CA TYR A 22 -4.50 -2.70 0.56
C TYR A 22 -5.28 -2.82 1.88
N GLY A 23 -6.56 -3.19 1.80
CA GLY A 23 -7.45 -3.29 2.97
C GLY A 23 -7.10 -4.45 3.90
N SER A 24 -6.58 -5.56 3.38
CA SER A 24 -6.26 -6.76 4.17
C SER A 24 -4.79 -6.87 4.57
N GLY A 25 -3.87 -6.32 3.78
CA GLY A 25 -2.43 -6.38 4.05
C GLY A 25 -1.88 -5.08 4.63
N SER A 26 -1.75 -4.06 3.77
CA SER A 26 -1.01 -2.84 4.07
C SER A 26 -1.63 -1.99 5.18
N VAL A 27 -2.96 -1.78 5.17
CA VAL A 27 -3.63 -0.95 6.18
C VAL A 27 -3.59 -1.60 7.58
N PRO A 28 -3.91 -2.90 7.75
CA PRO A 28 -3.74 -3.56 9.04
C PRO A 28 -2.30 -3.54 9.56
N ALA A 29 -1.31 -3.77 8.68
CA ALA A 29 0.11 -3.69 9.04
C ALA A 29 0.49 -2.29 9.56
N LEU A 30 0.02 -1.22 8.91
CA LEU A 30 0.24 0.16 9.37
C LEU A 30 -0.40 0.44 10.74
N ARG A 31 -1.61 -0.07 10.99
CA ARG A 31 -2.30 0.08 12.27
C ARG A 31 -1.53 -0.60 13.40
N LEU A 32 -1.05 -1.83 13.18
CA LEU A 32 -0.24 -2.56 14.15
C LEU A 32 1.13 -1.89 14.37
N LEU A 33 1.77 -1.42 13.30
CA LEU A 33 3.03 -0.69 13.39
C LEU A 33 2.88 0.55 14.27
N ARG A 34 1.80 1.32 14.09
CA ARG A 34 1.50 2.49 14.93
C ARG A 34 1.34 2.08 16.40
N GLN A 35 0.64 0.98 16.69
CA GLN A 35 0.46 0.50 18.07
C GLN A 35 1.80 0.09 18.70
N TYR A 36 2.63 -0.66 17.97
CA TYR A 36 3.96 -1.04 18.46
C TYR A 36 4.88 0.17 18.66
N ALA A 37 4.82 1.16 17.76
CA ALA A 37 5.55 2.41 17.90
C ALA A 37 5.09 3.21 19.14
N ALA A 38 3.78 3.30 19.38
CA ALA A 38 3.23 3.95 20.58
C ALA A 38 3.66 3.26 21.88
N ALA A 39 3.80 1.93 21.86
CA ALA A 39 4.32 1.15 22.98
C ALA A 39 5.87 1.16 23.08
N ARG A 40 6.58 1.89 22.20
CA ARG A 40 8.05 1.91 22.09
C ARG A 40 8.68 0.54 21.83
N THR A 41 7.92 -0.40 21.29
CA THR A 41 8.38 -1.74 20.90
C THR A 41 8.96 -1.72 19.49
N TRP A 42 10.10 -1.05 19.33
CA TRP A 42 10.65 -0.69 18.01
C TRP A 42 11.01 -1.88 17.13
N ALA A 43 11.46 -3.00 17.69
CA ALA A 43 11.75 -4.21 16.94
C ALA A 43 10.49 -4.80 16.28
N ALA A 44 9.40 -4.88 17.05
CA ALA A 44 8.11 -5.34 16.53
C ALA A 44 7.55 -4.37 15.48
N ALA A 45 7.60 -3.06 15.74
CA ALA A 45 7.20 -2.04 14.75
C ALA A 45 7.96 -2.18 13.42
N LYS A 46 9.30 -2.38 13.49
CA LYS A 46 10.15 -2.56 12.30
C LYS A 46 9.85 -3.84 11.53
N SER A 47 9.51 -4.93 12.21
CA SER A 47 9.14 -6.20 11.54
C SER A 47 7.93 -6.09 10.62
N LEU A 48 7.09 -5.05 10.80
CA LEU A 48 5.91 -4.82 9.98
C LEU A 48 6.17 -3.96 8.74
N LEU A 49 7.31 -3.27 8.65
CA LEU A 49 7.63 -2.39 7.52
C LEU A 49 7.57 -3.07 6.15
N PRO A 50 8.06 -4.32 5.95
CA PRO A 50 7.92 -4.98 4.66
C PRO A 50 6.45 -5.21 4.26
N LEU A 51 5.57 -5.41 5.24
CA LEU A 51 4.15 -5.68 5.01
C LEU A 51 3.36 -4.43 4.66
N THR A 52 3.82 -3.24 5.10
CA THR A 52 3.12 -2.00 4.77
C THR A 52 3.19 -1.74 3.28
N GLY A 53 4.33 -1.92 2.61
CA GLY A 53 4.47 -1.71 1.15
C GLY A 53 3.98 -2.85 0.25
N HIS A 54 3.70 -4.04 0.80
CA HIS A 54 3.48 -5.25 -0.01
C HIS A 54 2.26 -5.19 -0.93
N ALA A 55 1.16 -4.52 -0.53
CA ALA A 55 -0.05 -4.46 -1.35
C ALA A 55 0.16 -3.69 -2.67
N GLY A 56 1.10 -2.74 -2.73
CA GLY A 56 1.41 -2.00 -3.95
C GLY A 56 1.90 -2.93 -5.06
N ILE A 57 2.83 -3.83 -4.75
CA ILE A 57 3.36 -4.83 -5.69
C ILE A 57 2.24 -5.74 -6.22
N GLY A 58 1.38 -6.23 -5.32
CA GLY A 58 0.25 -7.07 -5.70
C GLY A 58 -0.79 -6.32 -6.55
N CYS A 59 -1.04 -5.05 -6.26
CA CYS A 59 -1.95 -4.22 -7.03
C CYS A 59 -1.38 -3.91 -8.43
N ASP A 60 -0.09 -3.59 -8.54
CA ASP A 60 0.56 -3.41 -9.84
C ASP A 60 0.49 -4.68 -10.70
N ALA A 61 0.66 -5.85 -10.08
CA ALA A 61 0.50 -7.13 -10.74
C ALA A 61 -0.96 -7.37 -11.21
N ALA A 62 -1.95 -7.07 -10.37
CA ALA A 62 -3.37 -7.18 -10.73
C ALA A 62 -3.74 -6.25 -11.89
N LEU A 63 -3.10 -5.09 -11.97
CA LEU A 63 -3.33 -4.10 -13.02
C LEU A 63 -2.58 -4.40 -14.32
N ALA A 64 -1.64 -5.35 -14.38
CA ALA A 64 -0.78 -5.56 -15.55
C ALA A 64 -1.56 -5.72 -16.87
N GLY A 65 -2.72 -6.38 -16.83
CA GLY A 65 -3.62 -6.57 -17.98
C GLY A 65 -4.74 -5.54 -18.13
N ALA A 66 -4.91 -4.62 -17.17
CA ALA A 66 -6.02 -3.67 -17.15
C ALA A 66 -5.83 -2.51 -18.17
N PRO A 67 -6.93 -1.82 -18.55
CA PRO A 67 -6.87 -0.59 -19.33
C PRO A 67 -5.95 0.47 -18.73
N LEU A 68 -5.35 1.27 -19.61
CA LEU A 68 -4.42 2.34 -19.21
C LEU A 68 -5.05 3.31 -18.20
N ALA A 69 -6.35 3.63 -18.34
CA ALA A 69 -7.04 4.50 -17.40
C ALA A 69 -7.12 3.94 -15.97
N ALA A 70 -7.31 2.62 -15.80
CA ALA A 70 -7.29 1.97 -14.48
C ALA A 70 -5.87 1.97 -13.90
N LYS A 71 -4.86 1.66 -14.73
CA LYS A 71 -3.43 1.73 -14.36
C LYS A 71 -3.04 3.13 -13.89
N SER A 72 -3.37 4.17 -14.66
CA SER A 72 -3.02 5.56 -14.33
C SER A 72 -3.67 6.06 -13.04
N ARG A 73 -4.92 5.66 -12.77
CA ARG A 73 -5.60 5.99 -11.51
C ARG A 73 -4.90 5.41 -10.29
N MET A 74 -4.47 4.14 -10.36
CA MET A 74 -3.79 3.49 -9.24
C MET A 74 -2.30 3.82 -9.14
N MET A 75 -1.63 4.15 -10.25
CA MET A 75 -0.21 4.52 -10.23
C MET A 75 0.07 5.69 -9.28
N GLY A 76 -0.79 6.71 -9.27
CA GLY A 76 -0.68 7.83 -8.33
C GLY A 76 -0.86 7.38 -6.88
N ALA A 77 -1.92 6.63 -6.59
CA ALA A 77 -2.20 6.14 -5.23
C ALA A 77 -1.11 5.19 -4.71
N ASN A 78 -0.60 4.28 -5.54
CA ASN A 78 0.48 3.36 -5.20
C ASN A 78 1.77 4.14 -4.92
N HIS A 79 2.08 5.15 -5.72
CA HIS A 79 3.25 6.00 -5.51
C HIS A 79 3.18 6.81 -4.22
N GLU A 80 2.04 7.45 -3.92
CA GLU A 80 1.83 8.17 -2.66
C GLU A 80 1.98 7.23 -1.45
N PHE A 81 1.45 6.02 -1.56
CA PHE A 81 1.56 5.02 -0.51
C PHE A 81 3.02 4.58 -0.29
N ASP A 82 3.79 4.38 -1.36
CA ASP A 82 5.21 4.02 -1.29
C ASP A 82 6.04 5.14 -0.63
N GLN A 83 5.76 6.40 -0.95
CA GLN A 83 6.39 7.55 -0.29
C GLN A 83 6.08 7.56 1.23
N LEU A 84 4.82 7.33 1.62
CA LEU A 84 4.44 7.24 3.03
C LEU A 84 5.12 6.08 3.75
N ALA A 85 5.19 4.90 3.13
CA ALA A 85 5.87 3.74 3.70
C ALA A 85 7.38 3.99 3.88
N THR A 86 8.01 4.69 2.93
CA THR A 86 9.41 5.12 3.00
C THR A 86 9.63 6.10 4.15
N MET A 87 8.76 7.11 4.31
CA MET A 87 8.83 8.06 5.43
C MET A 87 8.67 7.36 6.79
N ALA A 88 7.70 6.45 6.91
CA ALA A 88 7.49 5.67 8.14
C ALA A 88 8.72 4.82 8.49
N THR A 89 9.35 4.21 7.48
CA THR A 89 10.61 3.46 7.63
C THR A 89 11.72 4.35 8.17
N ALA A 90 11.93 5.53 7.56
CA ALA A 90 12.96 6.46 7.98
C ALA A 90 12.74 6.90 9.44
N LEU A 91 11.51 7.28 9.80
CA LEU A 91 11.16 7.69 11.16
C LEU A 91 11.40 6.58 12.19
N LEU A 92 11.04 5.33 11.89
CA LEU A 92 11.29 4.21 12.80
C LEU A 92 12.78 3.90 12.96
N ASN A 93 13.57 4.05 11.89
CA ASN A 93 15.02 3.83 11.95
C ASN A 93 15.75 4.94 12.72
N LEU A 94 15.29 6.19 12.66
CA LEU A 94 15.83 7.28 13.48
C LEU A 94 15.63 7.02 14.99
N ASN A 95 14.47 6.49 15.39
CA ASN A 95 14.19 6.14 16.78
C ASN A 95 15.05 4.97 17.30
N ALA A 96 15.62 4.15 16.40
CA ALA A 96 16.51 3.05 16.77
C ALA A 96 17.93 3.50 17.14
N VAL A 97 18.30 4.75 16.85
CA VAL A 97 19.62 5.32 17.22
C VAL A 97 19.58 5.93 18.62
N VAL A 98 18.38 6.17 19.18
CA VAL A 98 18.17 6.84 20.47
C VAL A 98 17.80 5.84 21.59
N ALA A 99 17.62 4.56 21.26
CA ALA A 99 17.31 3.47 22.20
C ALA A 99 18.53 2.55 22.37
#